data_AF-A0A6C0BD16-F1
#
_entry.id   AF-A0A6C0BD16-F1
#
_cell.length_a   1.000
_cell.length_b   1.000
_cell.length_c   1.000
_cell.angle_alpha   90.00
_cell.angle_beta   90.00
_cell.angle_gamma   90.00
#
_symmetry.space_group_name_H-M   'P 1'
#
loop_
_entity.id
_entity.type
_entity.pdbx_description
1 polymer ?
#
loop_
_entity_poly.entity_id
_entity_poly.type
_entity_poly.pdbx_seq_one_letter_code
_entity_poly.pdbx_strand_id
1 'polypeptide(L)' 'MDNSIYGLLIIAAVAFALLVADRMLRISKYIEPFQGTEQAQCGVDLPPCNHPLSCVNGYCRGTAPPRLPVSDLPVLP' A
#
# COMPACT_ATOMS: atom_id res chain seq x y z
N MET A 1 -0.63 28.53 -36.45
CA MET A 1 -0.14 27.88 -35.21
C MET A 1 1.23 27.33 -35.53
N ASP A 2 2.26 27.98 -35.01
CA ASP A 2 3.63 27.75 -35.45
C ASP A 2 4.16 26.41 -34.94
N ASN A 3 5.04 25.78 -35.72
CA ASN A 3 5.69 24.50 -35.34
C ASN A 3 6.36 24.57 -33.96
N SER A 4 6.75 25.77 -33.53
CA SER A 4 7.29 26.08 -32.20
C SER A 4 6.28 25.83 -31.06
N ILE A 5 4.99 26.08 -31.28
CA ILE A 5 3.93 25.87 -30.28
C ILE A 5 3.69 24.36 -30.10
N TYR A 6 3.68 23.60 -31.21
CA TYR A 6 3.57 22.14 -31.15
C TYR A 6 4.77 21.51 -30.43
N GLY A 7 5.98 22.02 -30.67
CA GLY A 7 7.19 21.59 -29.96
C GLY A 7 7.08 21.82 -28.44
N LEU A 8 6.62 23.00 -28.02
CA LEU A 8 6.39 23.31 -26.60
C LEU A 8 5.34 22.39 -25.95
N LEU A 9 4.24 22.11 -26.65
CA LEU A 9 3.19 21.22 -26.15
C LEU A 9 3.68 19.78 -25.97
N ILE A 10 4.50 19.27 -26.91
CA ILE A 10 5.08 17.94 -26.82
C ILE A 10 6.02 17.84 -25.61
N ILE A 11 6.90 18.83 -25.43
CA ILE A 11 7.83 18.87 -24.29
C ILE A 11 7.05 18.93 -22.97
N ALA A 12 6.01 19.76 -22.89
CA ALA A 12 5.16 19.87 -21.70
C ALA A 12 4.45 18.54 -21.39
N ALA A 13 3.92 17.85 -22.40
CA ALA A 13 3.28 16.55 -22.22
C ALA A 13 4.26 15.47 -21.73
N VAL A 14 5.48 15.44 -22.28
CA VAL A 14 6.53 14.50 -21.84
C VAL A 14 6.96 14.80 -20.40
N ALA A 15 7.16 16.07 -20.04
CA ALA A 15 7.50 16.47 -18.68
C ALA A 15 6.40 16.09 -17.67
N PHE A 16 5.14 16.27 -18.04
CA PHE A 16 4.00 15.88 -17.21
C PHE A 16 3.94 14.35 -17.01
N ALA A 17 4.12 13.57 -18.08
CA ALA A 17 4.16 12.11 -18.00
C ALA A 17 5.28 11.61 -17.08
N LEU A 18 6.48 12.22 -17.16
CA LEU A 18 7.61 11.90 -16.28
C LEU A 18 7.32 12.23 -14.81
N LEU A 19 6.63 13.34 -14.52
CA LEU A 19 6.22 13.71 -13.16
C LEU A 19 5.21 12.72 -12.58
N VAL A 20 4.23 12.28 -13.39
CA VAL A 20 3.26 11.27 -12.98
C VAL A 20 3.95 9.93 -12.72
N ALA A 21 4.89 9.53 -13.57
CA ALA A 21 5.66 8.30 -13.40
C ALA A 21 6.53 8.33 -12.12
N ASP A 22 7.26 9.42 -11.85
CA ASP A 22 8.03 9.57 -10.61
C ASP A 22 7.11 9.48 -9.37
N ARG A 23 5.95 10.13 -9.41
CA ARG A 23 4.97 10.04 -8.32
C ARG A 23 4.42 8.63 -8.14
N MET A 24 4.08 7.92 -9.21
CA MET A 24 3.61 6.54 -9.13
C MET A 24 4.68 5.60 -8.58
N LEU A 25 5.93 5.72 -9.02
CA LEU A 25 7.05 4.90 -8.54
C LEU A 25 7.43 5.18 -7.08
N ARG A 26 7.27 6.42 -6.61
CA ARG A 26 7.48 6.75 -5.20
C ARG A 26 6.34 6.26 -4.34
N ILE A 27 5.10 6.45 -4.78
CA ILE A 27 3.90 6.09 -4.02
C ILE A 27 3.70 4.57 -3.97
N SER A 28 4.03 3.83 -5.04
CA SER A 28 3.89 2.36 -5.06
C SER A 28 4.63 1.70 -3.90
N LYS A 29 5.83 2.18 -3.56
CA LYS A 29 6.62 1.71 -2.41
C LYS A 29 5.92 1.91 -1.06
N TYR A 30 5.03 2.90 -0.94
CA TYR A 30 4.24 3.15 0.27
C TYR A 30 2.90 2.42 0.27
N ILE A 31 2.41 1.93 -0.88
CA ILE A 31 1.18 1.14 -1.00
C ILE A 31 1.45 -0.36 -0.79
N GLU A 32 2.70 -0.81 -0.97
CA GLU A 32 3.09 -2.21 -0.83
C GLU A 32 3.01 -2.85 0.59
N PRO A 33 2.98 -2.16 1.76
CA PRO A 33 2.77 -2.87 3.02
C PRO A 33 1.31 -3.34 3.23
N PHE A 34 0.38 -3.03 2.31
CA PHE A 34 -1.01 -3.50 2.39
C PHE A 34 -1.34 -4.66 1.43
N GLN A 35 -0.39 -5.09 0.60
CA GLN A 35 -0.56 -6.19 -0.36
C GLN A 35 0.09 -7.51 0.13
N GLY A 36 0.35 -7.62 1.44
CA GLY A 36 1.02 -8.78 2.04
C GLY A 36 0.11 -9.95 2.44
N THR A 37 -1.21 -9.75 2.50
CA THR A 37 -2.19 -10.82 2.66
C THR A 37 -3.52 -10.28 2.18
N GLU A 38 -4.31 -11.15 1.57
CA GLU A 38 -5.76 -11.08 1.56
C GLU A 38 -6.26 -10.85 3.00
N GLN A 39 -6.30 -9.57 3.39
CA GLN A 39 -7.11 -9.06 4.48
C GLN A 39 -8.56 -9.16 4.01
N ALA A 40 -9.03 -10.39 3.75
CA ALA A 40 -10.44 -10.68 3.64
C ALA A 40 -11.04 -10.14 4.93
N GLN A 41 -11.80 -9.07 4.80
CA GLN A 41 -12.58 -8.56 5.90
C GLN A 41 -13.49 -9.70 6.34
N CYS A 42 -13.60 -9.88 7.64
CA CYS A 42 -14.43 -10.92 8.23
C CYS A 42 -15.39 -10.28 9.22
N GLY A 43 -16.56 -10.88 9.41
CA GLY A 43 -17.63 -10.27 10.20
C GLY A 43 -18.93 -11.04 10.04
N VAL A 44 -20.00 -10.46 10.58
CA VAL A 44 -21.33 -11.10 10.63
C VAL A 44 -21.92 -11.35 9.23
N ASP A 45 -21.57 -10.51 8.25
CA ASP A 45 -22.09 -10.57 6.87
C ASP A 45 -21.00 -10.76 5.81
N LEU A 46 -19.81 -11.21 6.22
CA LEU A 46 -18.65 -11.40 5.34
C LEU A 46 -18.26 -12.88 5.30
N PRO A 47 -17.62 -13.35 4.21
CA PRO A 47 -17.13 -14.71 4.15
C PRO A 47 -16.17 -15.01 5.32
N PRO A 48 -16.21 -16.22 5.89
CA PRO A 48 -15.32 -16.59 6.97
C PRO A 48 -13.87 -16.67 6.48
N CYS A 49 -12.93 -16.49 7.41
CA CYS A 49 -11.51 -16.63 7.12
C CYS A 49 -11.14 -18.07 6.73
N ASN A 50 -10.29 -18.22 5.72
CA ASN A 50 -9.73 -19.52 5.37
C ASN A 50 -8.77 -20.02 6.46
N HIS A 51 -8.86 -21.29 6.83
CA HIS A 51 -7.92 -21.91 7.77
C HIS A 51 -6.48 -21.81 7.22
N PRO A 52 -5.46 -21.40 8.01
CA PRO A 52 -5.39 -21.29 9.48
C PRO A 52 -5.68 -19.88 10.04
N LEU A 53 -6.26 -18.98 9.26
CA LEU A 53 -6.53 -17.62 9.69
C LEU A 53 -7.78 -17.57 10.59
N SER A 54 -7.74 -16.72 11.60
CA SER A 54 -8.85 -16.41 12.49
C SER A 54 -9.30 -14.96 12.27
N CYS A 55 -10.58 -14.70 12.50
CA CYS A 55 -11.11 -13.35 12.42
C CYS A 55 -10.75 -12.55 13.68
N VAL A 56 -9.96 -11.48 13.52
CA VAL A 56 -9.53 -10.60 14.62
C VAL A 56 -9.76 -9.15 14.21
N ASN A 57 -10.58 -8.42 14.96
CA ASN A 57 -10.92 -7.01 14.69
C ASN A 57 -11.41 -6.74 13.25
N GLY A 58 -12.21 -7.66 12.68
CA GLY A 58 -12.77 -7.51 11.34
C GLY A 58 -11.83 -7.91 10.19
N TYR A 59 -10.68 -8.50 10.49
CA TYR A 59 -9.71 -8.95 9.50
C TYR A 59 -9.23 -10.37 9.76
N CYS A 60 -8.99 -11.13 8.69
CA CYS A 60 -8.35 -12.43 8.78
C CYS A 60 -6.87 -12.29 9.16
N ARG A 61 -6.49 -12.84 10.30
CA ARG A 61 -5.12 -12.83 10.83
C ARG A 61 -4.70 -14.23 11.27
N GLY A 62 -3.42 -14.56 11.11
CA GLY A 62 -2.88 -15.79 11.68
C GLY A 62 -2.92 -15.76 13.21
N THR A 63 -3.00 -16.93 13.83
CA THR A 63 -2.96 -17.08 15.30
C THR A 63 -1.56 -16.92 15.89
N ALA A 64 -0.54 -16.69 15.06
CA ALA A 64 0.81 -16.44 15.51
C ALA A 64 0.85 -15.12 16.31
N PRO A 65 1.40 -15.12 17.54
CA PRO A 65 1.49 -13.90 18.33
C PRO A 65 2.37 -12.88 17.60
N PRO A 66 1.96 -11.60 17.54
CA PRO A 66 2.79 -10.57 16.94
C PRO A 66 4.10 -10.49 17.73
N ARG A 67 5.22 -10.63 17.01
CA ARG A 67 6.54 -10.40 17.62
C ARG A 67 6.75 -8.90 17.66
N LEU A 68 6.79 -8.34 18.86
CA LEU A 68 7.28 -6.97 19.00
C LEU A 68 8.76 -6.97 18.62
N PRO A 69 9.23 -5.99 17.82
CA PRO A 69 10.64 -5.78 17.65
C PRO A 69 11.26 -5.51 19.02
N VAL A 70 12.44 -6.08 19.27
CA VAL A 70 13.19 -5.77 20.49
C VAL A 70 13.46 -4.28 20.49
N SER A 71 12.94 -3.59 21.50
CA SER A 71 13.19 -2.17 21.69
C SER A 71 14.19 -2.01 22.82
N ASP A 72 15.16 -1.12 22.63
CA ASP A 72 16.12 -0.72 23.67
C ASP A 72 15.50 0.25 24.70
N LEU A 73 14.20 0.54 24.59
CA LEU A 73 13.49 1.40 25.52
C LEU A 73 13.28 0.69 26.85
N PRO A 74 13.59 1.32 27.99
CA PRO A 74 13.32 0.75 29.30
C PRO A 74 11.82 0.54 29.50
N VAL A 75 11.42 -0.69 29.80
CA VAL A 75 10.05 -1.01 30.22
C VAL A 75 9.92 -0.57 31.67
N LEU A 76 9.23 0.54 31.90
CA LEU A 76 8.89 1.00 33.24
C LEU A 76 7.75 0.11 33.80
N PRO A 77 7.85 -0.37 35.06
CA PRO A 77 6.80 -1.12 35.73
C PRO A 77 5.59 -0.27 36.11
#